data_AF-A0A7X8D4D5-F1
#
_entry.id   AF-A0A7X8D4D5-F1
#
_cell.length_a   1.000
_cell.length_b   1.000
_cell.length_c   1.000
_cell.angle_alpha   90.00
_cell.angle_beta   90.00
_cell.angle_gamma   90.00
#
_symmetry.space_group_name_H-M   'P 1'
#
loop_
_entity.id
_entity.type
_entity.pdbx_description
1 polymer ?
#
loop_
_entity_poly.entity_id
_entity_poly.type
_entity_poly.pdbx_seq_one_letter_code
_entity_poly.pdbx_strand_id
1 'polypeptide(L)'
;MLLTRRAGHLLSHAGQVCFPGGRVEPEDPDAIYAALRETHEEVGIEPSYIKTLGQQPIFITTTKYAMLPVVGLVQDGFAVQPDPAEVAEVFEVPLSVLMNPANHRLHHLPG
;
A
#
# COMPACT_ATOMS: atom_id res chain seq x y z
N MET A 1 -9.42 4.09 -3.85
CA MET A 1 -8.35 3.59 -2.95
C MET A 1 -7.41 2.79 -3.81
N LEU A 2 -6.16 3.24 -3.91
CA LEU A 2 -5.13 2.59 -4.72
C LEU A 2 -4.57 1.37 -3.97
N LEU A 3 -4.51 0.23 -4.65
CA LEU A 3 -4.05 -1.05 -4.11
C LEU A 3 -3.11 -1.73 -5.11
N THR A 4 -2.21 -2.55 -4.58
CA THR A 4 -1.31 -3.40 -5.36
C THR A 4 -1.62 -4.86 -5.10
N ARG A 5 -1.37 -5.72 -6.08
CA ARG A 5 -1.27 -7.17 -5.91
C ARG A 5 0.20 -7.55 -6.02
N ARG A 6 0.75 -8.12 -4.94
CA ARG A 6 2.15 -8.55 -4.90
C ARG A 6 2.43 -9.65 -5.92
N ALA A 7 3.59 -9.60 -6.55
CA ALA A 7 3.99 -10.55 -7.56
C ALA A 7 4.03 -11.99 -7.00
N GLY A 8 3.57 -12.95 -7.80
CA GLY A 8 3.37 -14.34 -7.35
C GLY A 8 4.66 -15.11 -7.05
N HIS A 9 5.81 -14.56 -7.43
CA HIS A 9 7.13 -15.19 -7.28
C HIS A 9 7.87 -14.73 -6.00
N LEU A 10 7.28 -13.82 -5.22
CA LEU A 10 7.88 -13.33 -3.98
C LEU A 10 7.85 -14.39 -2.87
N LEU A 11 8.92 -14.47 -2.09
CA LEU A 11 9.05 -15.44 -0.98
C LEU A 11 8.05 -15.17 0.15
N SER A 12 7.62 -13.91 0.31
CA SER A 12 6.66 -13.47 1.31
C SER A 12 5.47 -12.80 0.63
N HIS A 13 4.27 -13.07 1.16
CA HIS A 13 3.02 -12.40 0.76
C HIS A 13 2.68 -12.48 -0.74
N ALA A 14 3.16 -13.51 -1.45
CA ALA A 14 2.88 -13.73 -2.87
C ALA A 14 1.38 -13.67 -3.17
N GLY A 15 1.00 -12.85 -4.16
CA GLY A 15 -0.38 -12.70 -4.61
C GLY A 15 -1.31 -11.95 -3.65
N GLN A 16 -0.84 -11.50 -2.50
CA GLN A 16 -1.66 -10.72 -1.57
C GLN A 16 -1.98 -9.33 -2.14
N VAL A 17 -3.17 -8.83 -1.81
CA VAL A 17 -3.56 -7.45 -2.05
C VAL A 17 -3.10 -6.61 -0.87
N CYS A 18 -2.37 -5.53 -1.13
CA CYS A 18 -1.88 -4.61 -0.10
C CYS A 18 -1.91 -3.16 -0.59
N PHE A 19 -1.67 -2.23 0.33
CA PHE A 19 -1.30 -0.86 -0.04
C PHE A 19 0.15 -0.85 -0.55
N PRO A 20 0.53 0.13 -1.39
CA PRO A 20 1.92 0.39 -1.65
C PRO A 20 2.68 0.70 -0.35
N GLY A 21 3.92 0.23 -0.26
CA GLY A 21 4.77 0.52 0.89
C GLY A 21 5.72 -0.61 1.25
N GLY A 22 6.74 -0.25 2.01
CA GLY A 22 7.77 -1.17 2.42
C GLY A 22 8.40 -0.77 3.75
N ARG A 23 9.71 -1.03 3.86
CA ARG A 23 10.44 -0.83 5.11
C ARG A 23 10.91 0.61 5.21
N VAL A 24 10.80 1.18 6.41
CA VAL A 24 11.52 2.43 6.72
C VAL A 24 13.01 2.12 6.80
N GLU A 25 13.78 2.70 5.91
CA GLU A 25 15.24 2.57 5.83
C GLU A 25 15.93 3.55 6.78
N PRO A 26 17.18 3.28 7.21
CA PRO A 26 17.95 4.18 8.07
C PRO A 26 18.11 5.60 7.52
N GLU A 27 18.09 5.74 6.19
CA GLU A 27 18.25 6.99 5.46
C GLU A 27 16.92 7.76 5.31
N ASP A 28 15.78 7.11 5.57
CA ASP A 28 14.47 7.76 5.51
C ASP A 28 14.30 8.72 6.70
N PRO A 29 14.02 10.02 6.47
CA PRO A 29 13.83 11.00 7.55
C PRO A 29 12.65 10.67 8.47
N ASP A 30 11.59 10.09 7.91
CA ASP A 30 10.39 9.67 8.62
C ASP A 30 9.60 8.62 7.80
N ALA A 31 8.50 8.13 8.39
CA ALA A 31 7.64 7.13 7.74
C ALA A 31 6.85 7.69 6.53
N ILE A 32 6.62 9.01 6.48
CA ILE A 32 5.95 9.64 5.34
C ILE A 32 6.88 9.58 4.12
N TYR A 33 8.15 9.92 4.31
CA TYR A 33 9.15 9.83 3.26
C TYR A 33 9.30 8.39 2.76
N ALA A 34 9.42 7.41 3.66
CA ALA A 34 9.47 6.00 3.29
C ALA A 34 8.24 5.58 2.46
N ALA A 35 7.02 5.94 2.90
CA ALA A 35 5.79 5.60 2.18
C ALA A 35 5.74 6.22 0.78
N LEU A 36 6.19 7.47 0.62
CA LEU A 36 6.24 8.15 -0.68
C LEU A 36 7.31 7.54 -1.61
N ARG A 37 8.49 7.23 -1.08
CA ARG A 37 9.58 6.55 -1.81
C ARG A 37 9.11 5.19 -2.32
N GLU A 38 8.57 4.36 -1.43
CA GLU A 38 8.07 3.02 -1.78
C GLU A 38 6.91 3.07 -2.76
N THR A 39 5.99 4.05 -2.63
CA THR A 39 4.92 4.24 -3.61
C THR A 39 5.48 4.60 -4.98
N HIS A 40 6.51 5.44 -5.04
CA HIS A 40 7.16 5.76 -6.29
C HIS A 40 7.88 4.54 -6.90
N GLU A 41 8.60 3.78 -6.10
CA GLU A 41 9.32 2.56 -6.53
C GLU A 41 8.37 1.46 -7.03
N GLU A 42 7.30 1.17 -6.28
CA GLU A 42 6.39 0.07 -6.58
C GLU A 42 5.40 0.39 -7.72
N VAL A 43 4.92 1.64 -7.82
CA VAL A 43 3.84 2.01 -8.75
C VAL A 43 4.12 3.22 -9.65
N GLY A 44 5.28 3.85 -9.53
CA GLY A 44 5.72 4.95 -10.40
C GLY A 44 5.02 6.29 -10.16
N ILE A 45 4.31 6.44 -9.03
CA ILE A 45 3.63 7.70 -8.70
C ILE A 45 4.62 8.64 -8.01
N GLU A 46 4.99 9.71 -8.68
CA GLU A 46 5.87 10.74 -8.11
C GLU A 46 5.26 11.37 -6.85
N PRO A 47 6.05 11.64 -5.80
CA PRO A 47 5.56 12.25 -4.56
C PRO A 47 4.83 13.59 -4.77
N SER A 48 5.13 14.30 -5.85
CA SER A 48 4.48 15.56 -6.23
C SER A 48 2.99 15.43 -6.55
N TYR A 49 2.52 14.22 -6.94
CA TYR A 49 1.09 13.93 -7.13
C TYR A 49 0.38 13.59 -5.81
N ILE A 50 1.10 13.46 -4.69
CA ILE A 50 0.53 13.01 -3.43
C ILE A 50 0.52 14.14 -2.42
N LYS A 51 -0.68 14.55 -2.00
CA LYS A 51 -0.87 15.42 -0.84
C LYS A 51 -1.01 14.57 0.41
N THR A 52 0.04 14.50 1.23
CA THR A 52 -0.01 13.81 2.52
C THR A 52 -0.99 14.50 3.48
N LEU A 53 -1.90 13.72 4.05
CA LEU A 53 -2.87 14.17 5.06
C LEU A 53 -2.38 13.91 6.48
N GLY A 54 -1.56 12.89 6.67
CA GLY A 54 -0.93 12.58 7.95
C GLY A 54 -0.63 11.10 8.13
N GLN A 55 -0.08 10.77 9.30
CA GLN A 55 0.24 9.41 9.71
C GLN A 55 -0.76 8.95 10.78
N GLN A 56 -1.23 7.71 10.68
CA GLN A 56 -2.05 7.06 11.71
C GLN A 56 -1.16 6.50 12.84
N PRO A 57 -1.74 6.21 14.02
CA PRO A 57 -1.01 5.53 15.10
C PRO A 57 -0.40 4.20 14.63
N ILE A 58 0.70 3.81 15.30
CA ILE A 58 1.41 2.57 15.02
C ILE A 58 0.45 1.38 15.19
N PHE A 59 0.43 0.49 14.21
CA PHE A 59 -0.30 -0.77 14.28
C PHE A 59 0.70 -1.93 14.44
N ILE A 60 0.60 -2.67 15.55
CA ILE A 60 1.42 -3.86 15.78
C ILE A 60 0.70 -5.08 15.22
N THR A 61 1.29 -5.70 14.20
CA THR A 61 0.77 -6.92 13.57
C THR A 61 0.89 -8.14 14.48
N THR A 62 0.14 -9.21 14.19
CA THR A 62 0.22 -10.49 14.89
C THR A 62 1.62 -11.13 14.82
N THR A 63 2.37 -10.81 13.77
CA THR A 63 3.77 -11.18 13.54
C THR A 63 4.80 -10.25 14.22
N LYS A 64 4.36 -9.31 15.07
CA LYS A 64 5.20 -8.34 15.81
C LYS A 64 5.96 -7.31 14.95
N TYR A 65 5.51 -7.07 13.72
CA TYR A 65 5.96 -5.90 12.95
C TYR A 65 5.15 -4.66 13.31
N ALA A 66 5.84 -3.53 13.46
CA ALA A 66 5.24 -2.20 13.62
C ALA A 66 4.98 -1.58 12.25
N MET A 67 3.70 -1.40 11.92
CA MET A 67 3.24 -0.74 10.70
C MET A 67 2.91 0.72 11.01
N LEU A 68 3.37 1.63 10.15
CA LEU A 68 3.19 3.09 10.27
C LEU A 68 2.35 3.58 9.09
N PRO A 69 1.00 3.59 9.20
CA PRO A 69 0.15 3.90 8.05
C PRO A 69 0.18 5.39 7.73
N VAL A 70 0.39 5.73 6.46
CA VAL A 70 0.37 7.10 5.96
C VAL A 70 -0.82 7.27 5.04
N VAL A 71 -1.56 8.37 5.20
CA VAL A 71 -2.74 8.69 4.38
C VAL A 71 -2.38 9.86 3.46
N GLY A 72 -2.57 9.66 2.16
CA GLY A 72 -2.36 10.68 1.13
C GLY A 72 -3.53 10.77 0.16
N LEU A 73 -3.76 11.96 -0.38
CA LEU A 73 -4.64 12.19 -1.53
C LEU A 73 -3.79 12.21 -2.79
N VAL A 74 -4.06 11.28 -3.69
CA VAL A 74 -3.40 11.20 -5.00
C VAL A 74 -4.17 12.10 -5.97
N GLN A 75 -3.47 13.01 -6.65
CA GLN A 75 -4.02 13.91 -7.67
C GLN A 75 -3.91 13.29 -9.06
N ASP A 76 -4.81 13.62 -9.97
CA ASP A 76 -4.77 13.15 -11.36
C ASP A 76 -3.51 13.65 -12.12
N GLY A 77 -3.23 13.03 -13.27
CA GLY A 77 -2.20 13.51 -14.21
C GLY A 77 -0.94 12.66 -14.30
N PHE A 78 -0.91 11.50 -13.64
CA PHE A 78 0.18 10.52 -13.74
C PHE A 78 -0.28 9.27 -14.50
N ALA A 79 0.69 8.48 -14.97
CA ALA A 79 0.46 7.13 -15.45
C ALA A 79 1.09 6.15 -14.46
N VAL A 80 0.34 5.12 -14.07
CA VAL A 80 0.85 4.07 -13.18
C VAL A 80 1.89 3.23 -13.93
N GLN A 81 3.03 3.00 -13.29
CA GLN A 81 4.12 2.18 -13.81
C GLN A 81 4.55 1.19 -12.72
N PRO A 82 3.92 0.00 -12.65
CA PRO A 82 4.27 -0.97 -11.63
C PRO A 82 5.65 -1.59 -11.86
N ASP A 83 6.43 -1.78 -10.80
CA ASP A 83 7.63 -2.60 -10.86
C ASP A 83 7.24 -4.09 -10.95
N PRO A 84 7.48 -4.79 -12.07
CA PRO A 84 7.10 -6.19 -12.22
C PRO A 84 7.85 -7.15 -11.27
N ALA A 85 8.96 -6.72 -10.66
CA ALA A 85 9.65 -7.51 -9.64
C ALA A 85 8.79 -7.65 -8.37
N GLU A 86 8.01 -6.62 -8.03
CA GLU A 86 7.28 -6.55 -6.77
C GLU A 86 5.75 -6.57 -6.94
N VAL A 87 5.25 -5.96 -8.02
CA VAL A 87 3.83 -5.68 -8.24
C VAL A 87 3.35 -6.36 -9.53
N ALA A 88 2.43 -7.32 -9.39
CA ALA A 88 1.77 -7.94 -10.52
C ALA A 88 0.64 -7.09 -11.10
N GLU A 89 -0.01 -6.28 -10.28
CA GLU A 89 -1.20 -5.52 -10.67
C GLU A 89 -1.37 -4.30 -9.75
N VAL A 90 -1.82 -3.18 -10.32
CA VAL A 90 -2.26 -1.99 -9.59
C VAL A 90 -3.69 -1.71 -9.99
N PHE A 91 -4.55 -1.48 -9.00
CA PHE A 91 -5.96 -1.22 -9.24
C PHE A 91 -6.55 -0.30 -8.18
N GLU A 92 -7.70 0.25 -8.50
CA GLU A 92 -8.43 1.14 -7.61
C GLU A 92 -9.77 0.53 -7.19
N VAL A 93 -10.10 0.69 -5.92
CA VAL A 93 -11.43 0.36 -5.38
C VAL A 93 -12.08 1.63 -4.83
N PRO A 94 -13.31 1.99 -5.25
CA PRO A 94 -14.03 3.11 -4.65
C PRO A 94 -14.19 2.90 -3.14
N LEU A 95 -13.95 3.95 -2.35
CA LEU A 95 -14.09 3.85 -0.89
C LEU A 95 -15.51 3.43 -0.49
N SER A 96 -16.53 3.87 -1.23
CA SER A 96 -17.93 3.47 -1.01
C SER A 96 -18.15 1.95 -1.14
N VAL A 97 -17.40 1.26 -2.00
CA VAL A 97 -17.47 -0.20 -2.16
C VAL A 97 -16.91 -0.87 -0.91
N LEU A 98 -15.77 -0.38 -0.39
CA LEU A 98 -15.12 -0.92 0.80
C LEU A 98 -15.92 -0.65 2.08
N MET A 99 -16.58 0.50 2.16
CA MET A 99 -17.36 0.91 3.32
C MET A 99 -18.76 0.30 3.36
N ASN A 100 -19.18 -0.45 2.34
CA ASN A 100 -20.48 -1.11 2.31
C ASN A 100 -20.38 -2.54 2.90
N PRO A 101 -20.96 -2.82 4.08
CA PRO A 101 -20.90 -4.14 4.69
C PRO A 101 -21.53 -5.26 3.85
N ALA A 102 -22.44 -4.93 2.93
CA ALA A 102 -23.04 -5.93 2.02
C ALA A 102 -22.00 -6.55 1.06
N ASN A 103 -20.86 -5.90 0.86
CA ASN A 103 -19.75 -6.42 0.06
C ASN A 103 -18.77 -7.26 0.88
N HIS A 104 -19.00 -7.44 2.18
CA HIS A 104 -18.09 -8.15 3.06
C HIS A 104 -18.55 -9.60 3.26
N ARG A 105 -17.62 -10.54 3.07
CA ARG A 105 -17.80 -11.94 3.45
C ARG A 105 -16.68 -12.31 4.41
N LEU A 106 -17.04 -12.78 5.60
CA LEU A 106 -16.06 -13.30 6.54
C LEU A 106 -15.60 -14.68 6.08
N HIS A 107 -14.30 -14.83 5.85
CA HIS A 107 -13.68 -16.12 5.59
C HIS A 107 -12.92 -16.55 6.84
N HIS A 108 -13.29 -17.71 7.41
CA HIS A 108 -12.46 -18.36 8.41
C HIS A 108 -11.31 -19.08 7.71
N LEU A 109 -10.09 -18.61 7.93
CA LEU A 109 -8.91 -19.37 7.51
C LEU A 109 -8.74 -20.56 8.48
N PRO A 110 -8.52 -21.79 7.97
CA PRO A 110 -8.19 -22.92 8.83
C PRO A 110 -6.89 -22.62 9.58
N GLY A 111 -6.89 -22.91 10.89
CA GLY A 111 -5.75 -22.68 11.79
C GLY A 111 -4.65 -23.73 11.67
#